data_AF-A0A0F6W178-F1
#
_entry.id   AF-A0A0F6W178-F1
#
_cell.length_a   1.000
_cell.length_b   1.000
_cell.length_c   1.000
_cell.angle_alpha   90.00
_cell.angle_beta   90.00
_cell.angle_gamma   90.00
#
_symmetry.space_group_name_H-M   'P 1'
#
loop_
_entity.id
_entity.type
_entity.pdbx_description
1 polymer ?
#
loop_
_entity_poly.entity_id
_entity_poly.type
_entity_poly.pdbx_seq_one_letter_code
_entity_poly.pdbx_strand_id
1 'polypeptide(L)'
;MTRPLRALSFVLLVSLVLLVSQEVARADFPAYVHVVRDGETLASIAQRYYGDPRRESVLVAENGLTTQGGSAIVVGLRLVVPTVNYHRVRAGETWAQIADVHYGDARRAYAIVEANPAVEGSQPPEGAELLIPYPLRHVADQRDTLNHVAQTYYGTTDGSRTLRRFNSLRTLRLSRGQVILVPLPDLVLSEEGRRIVSERTGVTPNDGEVRDRQALIGEQLPQLQDQVRVGRYTEAVSLGNRLLGAGELTGNQVVTIQRTLAVAYVALSREDLAVEAFREALERQPDLELDSRRTSPTVMRAFDQARAQRAAAGDGGATSAADAGAATAP
;
A
#
# COMPACT_ATOMS: atom_id res chain seq x y z
N MET A 1 -8.04 67.33 -43.44
CA MET A 1 -9.27 67.40 -42.61
C MET A 1 -9.81 65.98 -42.45
N THR A 2 -10.20 65.64 -41.22
CA THR A 2 -11.13 64.57 -40.77
C THR A 2 -10.79 63.07 -41.01
N ARG A 3 -10.39 62.43 -39.90
CA ARG A 3 -10.42 60.98 -39.55
C ARG A 3 -11.87 60.39 -39.54
N PRO A 4 -12.15 59.17 -39.01
CA PRO A 4 -11.73 57.79 -39.34
C PRO A 4 -12.91 56.76 -39.30
N LEU A 5 -12.70 55.48 -39.64
CA LEU A 5 -13.47 54.31 -39.16
C LEU A 5 -12.61 53.04 -39.37
N ARG A 6 -11.84 52.59 -38.37
CA ARG A 6 -12.14 51.58 -37.33
C ARG A 6 -12.65 50.21 -37.83
N ALA A 7 -11.76 49.23 -37.58
CA ALA A 7 -11.99 47.91 -37.01
C ALA A 7 -12.61 46.82 -37.89
N LEU A 8 -11.79 45.82 -38.26
CA LEU A 8 -11.92 44.44 -37.77
C LEU A 8 -10.73 43.63 -38.29
N SER A 9 -9.86 43.14 -37.41
CA SER A 9 -9.14 41.90 -37.69
C SER A 9 -8.94 41.18 -36.38
N PHE A 10 -9.60 40.02 -36.35
CA PHE A 10 -9.89 39.15 -35.25
C PHE A 10 -8.57 38.63 -34.65
N VAL A 11 -8.40 38.84 -33.35
CA VAL A 11 -7.35 38.21 -32.56
C VAL A 11 -7.60 36.70 -32.60
N LEU A 12 -6.68 35.97 -33.23
CA LEU A 12 -6.65 34.51 -33.22
C LEU A 12 -6.18 34.06 -31.83
N LEU A 13 -7.12 33.93 -30.89
CA LEU A 13 -6.89 33.32 -29.58
C LEU A 13 -6.73 31.81 -29.79
N VAL A 14 -5.49 31.34 -29.93
CA VAL A 14 -5.19 29.91 -29.92
C VAL A 14 -5.32 29.41 -28.49
N SER A 15 -6.53 28.96 -28.16
CA SER A 15 -6.83 28.21 -26.96
C SER A 15 -6.10 26.87 -27.01
N LEU A 16 -4.93 26.80 -26.38
CA LEU A 16 -4.23 25.54 -26.13
C LEU A 16 -5.03 24.77 -25.07
N VAL A 17 -5.94 23.91 -25.53
CA VAL A 17 -6.58 22.90 -24.68
C VAL A 17 -5.50 21.91 -24.28
N LEU A 18 -4.95 22.06 -23.06
CA LEU A 18 -4.24 20.96 -22.40
C LEU A 18 -5.25 19.82 -22.25
N LEU A 19 -5.13 18.80 -23.10
CA LEU A 19 -5.63 17.47 -22.78
C LEU A 19 -4.83 16.97 -21.58
N VAL A 20 -5.30 17.30 -20.38
CA VAL A 20 -5.00 16.50 -19.20
C VAL A 20 -5.70 15.18 -19.45
N SER A 21 -4.94 14.19 -19.91
CA SER A 21 -5.35 12.78 -19.83
C SER A 21 -5.53 12.46 -18.35
N GLN A 22 -6.74 12.70 -17.85
CA GLN A 22 -7.23 12.05 -16.64
C GLN A 22 -7.39 10.57 -17.02
N GLU A 23 -6.28 9.82 -17.00
CA GLU A 23 -6.39 8.40 -16.75
C GLU A 23 -6.96 8.29 -15.33
N VAL A 24 -8.29 8.23 -15.26
CA VAL A 24 -8.96 7.67 -14.10
C VAL A 24 -8.54 6.20 -14.11
N ALA A 25 -7.39 5.93 -13.50
CA ALA A 25 -6.97 4.60 -13.12
C ALA A 25 -8.06 4.09 -12.17
N ARG A 26 -9.10 3.48 -12.75
CA ARG A 26 -9.93 2.54 -12.00
C ARG A 26 -8.93 1.47 -11.56
N ALA A 27 -8.74 1.34 -10.25
CA ALA A 27 -7.87 0.31 -9.73
C ALA A 27 -8.43 -1.05 -10.15
N ASP A 28 -7.84 -1.62 -11.18
CA ASP A 28 -8.13 -2.98 -11.62
C ASP A 28 -7.40 -3.92 -10.65
N PHE A 29 -8.16 -4.58 -9.78
CA PHE A 29 -7.63 -5.71 -9.05
C PHE A 29 -7.14 -6.76 -10.05
N PRO A 30 -5.99 -7.41 -9.80
CA PRO A 30 -5.54 -8.48 -10.67
C PRO A 30 -6.58 -9.60 -10.66
N ALA A 31 -7.04 -9.98 -11.85
CA ALA A 31 -8.00 -11.04 -12.05
C ALA A 31 -7.51 -11.95 -13.19
N TYR A 32 -7.50 -13.24 -12.93
CA TYR A 32 -6.98 -14.23 -13.87
C TYR A 32 -8.10 -15.04 -14.49
N VAL A 33 -7.89 -15.56 -15.69
CA VAL A 33 -8.91 -16.40 -16.35
C VAL A 33 -8.52 -17.86 -16.30
N HIS A 34 -9.38 -18.66 -15.69
CA HIS A 34 -9.31 -20.10 -15.71
C HIS A 34 -10.29 -20.69 -16.72
N VAL A 35 -9.81 -21.49 -17.67
CA VAL A 35 -10.67 -22.30 -18.55
C VAL A 35 -10.89 -23.66 -17.91
N VAL A 36 -12.15 -23.96 -17.58
CA VAL A 36 -12.58 -25.22 -16.95
C VAL A 36 -12.21 -26.41 -17.84
N ARG A 37 -11.59 -27.42 -17.24
CA ARG A 37 -11.16 -28.67 -17.87
C ARG A 37 -12.09 -29.83 -17.51
N ASP A 38 -11.91 -30.94 -18.21
CA ASP A 38 -12.67 -32.16 -17.95
C ASP A 38 -12.45 -32.65 -16.50
N GLY A 39 -13.55 -33.01 -15.83
CA GLY A 39 -13.55 -33.47 -14.45
C GLY A 39 -13.36 -32.41 -13.35
N GLU A 40 -13.15 -31.13 -13.68
CA GLU A 40 -13.00 -30.08 -12.67
C GLU A 40 -14.34 -29.66 -12.05
N THR A 41 -14.32 -29.41 -10.75
CA THR A 41 -15.40 -28.75 -9.97
C THR A 41 -14.93 -27.39 -9.47
N LEU A 42 -15.86 -26.49 -9.11
CA LEU A 42 -15.52 -25.19 -8.52
C LEU A 42 -14.67 -25.34 -7.24
N ALA A 43 -15.03 -26.27 -6.35
CA ALA A 43 -14.23 -26.63 -5.18
C ALA A 43 -12.81 -27.07 -5.54
N SER A 44 -12.65 -27.91 -6.57
CA SER A 44 -11.31 -28.36 -6.99
C SER A 44 -10.48 -27.21 -7.59
N ILE A 45 -11.11 -26.31 -8.35
CA ILE A 45 -10.45 -25.12 -8.90
C ILE A 45 -10.05 -24.17 -7.76
N ALA A 46 -10.96 -23.92 -6.82
CA ALA A 46 -10.70 -23.11 -5.63
C ALA A 46 -9.55 -23.69 -4.78
N GLN A 47 -9.53 -25.00 -4.56
CA GLN A 47 -8.44 -25.70 -3.87
C GLN A 47 -7.09 -25.45 -4.56
N ARG A 48 -7.04 -25.49 -5.89
CA ARG A 48 -5.80 -25.26 -6.65
C ARG A 48 -5.35 -23.81 -6.57
N TYR A 49 -6.25 -22.85 -6.77
CA TYR A 49 -5.88 -21.43 -6.79
C TYR A 49 -5.65 -20.83 -5.41
N TYR A 50 -6.40 -21.25 -4.39
CA TYR A 50 -6.39 -20.61 -3.07
C TYR A 50 -5.95 -21.54 -1.94
N GLY A 51 -5.76 -22.84 -2.21
CA GLY A 51 -5.46 -23.82 -1.16
C GLY A 51 -6.67 -24.20 -0.30
N ASP A 52 -7.85 -23.65 -0.57
CA ASP A 52 -9.08 -23.86 0.21
C ASP A 52 -10.29 -24.08 -0.72
N PRO A 53 -10.94 -25.26 -0.69
CA PRO A 53 -12.07 -25.56 -1.56
C PRO A 53 -13.30 -24.73 -1.21
N ARG A 54 -13.41 -24.20 0.01
CA ARG A 54 -14.52 -23.35 0.46
C ARG A 54 -14.58 -22.01 -0.29
N ARG A 55 -13.49 -21.63 -0.95
CA ARG A 55 -13.41 -20.45 -1.83
C ARG A 55 -14.17 -20.63 -3.14
N GLU A 56 -14.80 -21.78 -3.39
CA GLU A 56 -15.74 -21.93 -4.51
C GLU A 56 -16.86 -20.87 -4.48
N SER A 57 -17.29 -20.44 -3.28
CA SER A 57 -18.29 -19.39 -3.10
C SER A 57 -17.86 -18.04 -3.68
N VAL A 58 -16.55 -17.76 -3.70
CA VAL A 58 -15.96 -16.58 -4.33
C VAL A 58 -16.06 -16.70 -5.84
N LEU A 59 -15.68 -17.86 -6.40
CA LEU A 59 -15.77 -18.12 -7.84
C LEU A 59 -17.22 -18.05 -8.34
N VAL A 60 -18.18 -18.58 -7.57
CA VAL A 60 -19.61 -18.48 -7.88
C VAL A 60 -20.07 -17.02 -7.97
N ALA A 61 -19.72 -16.20 -6.98
CA ALA A 61 -20.16 -14.81 -6.92
C ALA A 61 -19.51 -13.95 -7.98
N GLU A 62 -18.18 -14.07 -8.16
CA GLU A 62 -17.44 -13.30 -9.16
C GLU A 62 -17.93 -13.59 -10.58
N ASN A 63 -18.27 -14.85 -10.86
CA ASN A 63 -18.70 -15.29 -12.19
C ASN A 63 -20.24 -15.30 -12.37
N GLY A 64 -21.00 -14.84 -11.37
CA GLY A 64 -22.45 -14.73 -11.45
C GLY A 64 -23.21 -16.06 -11.62
N LEU A 65 -22.62 -17.20 -11.23
CA LEU A 65 -23.13 -18.54 -11.57
C LEU A 65 -24.47 -18.88 -10.92
N THR A 66 -24.86 -18.17 -9.86
CA THR A 66 -26.15 -18.32 -9.17
C THR A 66 -27.25 -17.43 -9.74
N THR A 67 -26.91 -16.40 -10.53
CA THR A 67 -27.87 -15.36 -10.98
C THR A 67 -28.91 -15.90 -11.97
N GLN A 68 -28.67 -17.08 -12.57
CA GLN A 68 -29.55 -17.75 -13.53
C GLN A 68 -30.02 -19.15 -13.08
N GLY A 69 -30.09 -19.41 -11.77
CA GLY A 69 -30.62 -20.68 -11.26
C GLY A 69 -29.57 -21.76 -10.97
N GLY A 70 -28.31 -21.38 -10.74
CA GLY A 70 -27.24 -22.30 -10.38
C GLY A 70 -26.71 -23.09 -11.57
N SER A 71 -26.05 -22.40 -12.49
CA SER A 71 -25.46 -23.06 -13.66
C SER A 71 -24.30 -23.95 -13.23
N ALA A 72 -24.40 -25.24 -13.56
CA ALA A 72 -23.26 -26.15 -13.46
C ALA A 72 -22.12 -25.63 -14.35
N ILE A 73 -20.88 -25.73 -13.89
CA ILE A 73 -19.73 -25.42 -14.74
C ILE A 73 -19.59 -26.50 -15.82
N VAL A 74 -19.17 -26.07 -17.01
CA VAL A 74 -18.95 -26.95 -18.17
C VAL A 74 -17.53 -26.77 -18.68
N VAL A 75 -16.99 -27.81 -19.30
CA VAL A 75 -15.66 -27.75 -19.95
C VAL A 75 -15.63 -26.60 -20.94
N GLY A 76 -14.55 -25.82 -20.92
CA GLY A 76 -14.36 -24.63 -21.76
C GLY A 76 -14.93 -23.34 -21.17
N LEU A 77 -15.72 -23.38 -20.08
CA LEU A 77 -16.17 -22.19 -19.39
C LEU A 77 -14.98 -21.36 -18.88
N ARG A 78 -15.02 -20.05 -19.12
CA ARG A 78 -14.00 -19.11 -18.65
C ARG A 78 -14.43 -18.51 -17.32
N LEU A 79 -13.73 -18.87 -16.26
CA LEU A 79 -13.94 -18.35 -14.92
C LEU A 79 -12.90 -17.27 -14.61
N VAL A 80 -13.37 -16.13 -14.13
CA VAL A 80 -12.54 -15.13 -13.45
C VAL A 80 -12.15 -15.67 -12.08
N VAL A 81 -10.86 -15.61 -11.79
CA VAL A 81 -10.21 -15.98 -10.53
C VAL A 81 -9.66 -14.69 -9.91
N PRO A 82 -10.39 -14.08 -8.98
CA PRO A 82 -9.96 -12.85 -8.33
C PRO A 82 -8.86 -13.11 -7.31
N THR A 83 -8.03 -12.12 -7.04
CA THR A 83 -7.05 -12.15 -5.94
C THR A 83 -6.86 -10.76 -5.34
N VAL A 84 -6.20 -10.70 -4.18
CA VAL A 84 -5.81 -9.43 -3.54
C VAL A 84 -4.89 -8.61 -4.44
N ASN A 85 -4.79 -7.32 -4.17
CA ASN A 85 -3.78 -6.47 -4.79
C ASN A 85 -2.69 -6.11 -3.78
N TYR A 86 -1.49 -5.80 -4.25
CA TYR A 86 -0.39 -5.28 -3.44
C TYR A 86 -0.03 -3.89 -3.92
N HIS A 87 -0.14 -2.91 -3.03
CA HIS A 87 0.08 -1.49 -3.34
C HIS A 87 1.35 -0.99 -2.67
N ARG A 88 2.28 -0.43 -3.44
CA ARG A 88 3.48 0.21 -2.91
C ARG A 88 3.23 1.69 -2.64
N VAL A 89 3.36 2.08 -1.38
CA VAL A 89 3.06 3.42 -0.88
C VAL A 89 4.04 4.44 -1.46
N ARG A 90 3.51 5.52 -2.02
CA ARG A 90 4.29 6.64 -2.54
C ARG A 90 4.53 7.71 -1.47
N ALA A 91 5.53 8.56 -1.67
CA ALA A 91 5.82 9.67 -0.77
C ALA A 91 4.57 10.55 -0.52
N GLY A 92 4.21 10.74 0.75
CA GLY A 92 3.07 11.56 1.18
C GLY A 92 1.67 10.97 0.94
N GLU A 93 1.59 9.73 0.45
CA GLU A 93 0.30 9.06 0.21
C GLU A 93 -0.39 8.70 1.54
N THR A 94 -1.71 8.88 1.58
CA THR A 94 -2.53 8.63 2.79
C THR A 94 -3.40 7.39 2.65
N TRP A 95 -3.78 6.77 3.77
CA TRP A 95 -4.74 5.65 3.75
C TRP A 95 -6.05 5.98 3.02
N ALA A 96 -6.52 7.23 3.17
CA ALA A 96 -7.73 7.73 2.53
C ALA A 96 -7.58 7.78 1.01
N GLN A 97 -6.46 8.30 0.49
CA GLN A 97 -6.18 8.33 -0.95
C GLN A 97 -6.06 6.93 -1.54
N ILE A 98 -5.36 6.01 -0.86
CA ILE A 98 -5.23 4.61 -1.31
C ILE A 98 -6.61 3.95 -1.38
N ALA A 99 -7.45 4.13 -0.37
CA ALA A 99 -8.80 3.59 -0.38
C ALA A 99 -9.71 4.22 -1.44
N ASP A 100 -9.55 5.50 -1.72
CA ASP A 100 -10.29 6.16 -2.80
C ASP A 100 -9.89 5.58 -4.16
N VAL A 101 -8.59 5.35 -4.39
CA VAL A 101 -8.09 4.72 -5.60
C VAL A 101 -8.62 3.28 -5.76
N HIS A 102 -8.48 2.46 -4.72
CA HIS A 102 -8.80 1.02 -4.81
C HIS A 102 -10.28 0.69 -4.62
N TYR A 103 -11.02 1.50 -3.88
CA TYR A 103 -12.42 1.24 -3.54
C TYR A 103 -13.39 2.33 -3.98
N GLY A 104 -12.91 3.44 -4.53
CA GLY A 104 -13.76 4.60 -4.88
C GLY A 104 -14.39 5.30 -3.68
N ASP A 105 -13.90 5.03 -2.46
CA ASP A 105 -14.39 5.65 -1.23
C ASP A 105 -13.29 5.67 -0.15
N ALA A 106 -12.75 6.85 0.10
CA ALA A 106 -11.76 7.11 1.15
C ALA A 106 -12.14 6.57 2.54
N ARG A 107 -13.43 6.45 2.86
CA ARG A 107 -13.90 5.95 4.17
C ARG A 107 -13.60 4.45 4.37
N ARG A 108 -13.30 3.72 3.30
CA ARG A 108 -12.93 2.29 3.32
C ARG A 108 -11.46 2.05 3.69
N ALA A 109 -10.68 3.10 3.95
CA ALA A 109 -9.30 3.04 4.42
C ALA A 109 -9.08 2.06 5.58
N TYR A 110 -10.06 1.95 6.49
CA TYR A 110 -9.96 1.04 7.63
C TYR A 110 -9.74 -0.43 7.22
N ALA A 111 -10.30 -0.87 6.08
CA ALA A 111 -10.16 -2.25 5.62
C ALA A 111 -8.71 -2.55 5.19
N ILE A 112 -8.02 -1.54 4.65
CA ILE A 112 -6.60 -1.64 4.28
C ILE A 112 -5.76 -1.67 5.56
N VAL A 113 -6.04 -0.79 6.52
CA VAL A 113 -5.32 -0.76 7.82
C VAL A 113 -5.47 -2.09 8.56
N GLU A 114 -6.69 -2.61 8.68
CA GLU A 114 -6.96 -3.90 9.35
C GLU A 114 -6.28 -5.09 8.65
N ALA A 115 -6.08 -5.03 7.33
CA ALA A 115 -5.37 -6.05 6.56
C ALA A 115 -3.83 -5.96 6.67
N ASN A 116 -3.30 -4.86 7.21
CA ASN A 116 -1.87 -4.60 7.34
C ASN A 116 -1.47 -4.25 8.78
N PRO A 117 -1.68 -5.17 9.75
CA PRO A 117 -1.46 -4.89 11.17
C PRO A 117 0.01 -4.59 11.53
N ALA A 118 0.96 -5.06 10.73
CA ALA A 118 2.39 -4.77 10.92
C ALA A 118 2.78 -3.33 10.54
N VAL A 119 1.89 -2.60 9.85
CA VAL A 119 2.13 -1.22 9.44
C VAL A 119 1.61 -0.28 10.52
N GLU A 120 2.52 0.29 11.29
CA GLU A 120 2.22 1.22 12.38
C GLU A 120 2.19 2.68 11.90
N GLY A 121 1.36 3.49 12.57
CA GLY A 121 1.29 4.94 12.37
C GLY A 121 -0.09 5.43 11.92
N SER A 122 -0.25 6.76 11.92
CA SER A 122 -1.49 7.41 11.46
C SER A 122 -1.63 7.42 9.94
N GLN A 123 -0.52 7.28 9.20
CA GLN A 123 -0.43 7.20 7.75
C GLN A 123 0.52 6.08 7.34
N PRO A 124 0.34 5.51 6.14
CA PRO A 124 1.21 4.44 5.68
C PRO A 124 2.62 5.00 5.43
N PRO A 125 3.69 4.31 5.86
CA PRO A 125 5.04 4.76 5.59
C PRO A 125 5.37 4.62 4.10
N GLU A 126 6.13 5.59 3.58
CA GLU A 126 6.64 5.53 2.22
C GLU A 126 7.38 4.21 1.97
N GLY A 127 7.17 3.64 0.78
CA GLY A 127 7.82 2.40 0.35
C GLY A 127 7.24 1.13 0.95
N ALA A 128 6.29 1.23 1.89
CA ALA A 128 5.58 0.05 2.38
C ALA A 128 4.78 -0.63 1.27
N GLU A 129 4.81 -1.95 1.25
CA GLU A 129 3.90 -2.74 0.43
C GLU A 129 2.69 -3.16 1.27
N LEU A 130 1.50 -2.80 0.77
CA LEU A 130 0.24 -2.99 1.47
C LEU A 130 -0.60 -4.04 0.76
N LEU A 131 -1.11 -5.01 1.51
CA LEU A 131 -2.16 -5.89 1.02
C LEU A 131 -3.46 -5.10 0.94
N ILE A 132 -4.08 -5.08 -0.24
CA ILE A 132 -5.37 -4.46 -0.49
C ILE A 132 -6.42 -5.58 -0.64
N PRO A 133 -7.35 -5.74 0.32
CA PRO A 133 -8.42 -6.72 0.24
C PRO A 133 -9.23 -6.62 -1.06
N TYR A 134 -9.53 -7.76 -1.69
CA TYR A 134 -10.35 -7.81 -2.89
C TYR A 134 -11.82 -7.50 -2.56
N PRO A 135 -12.47 -6.49 -3.18
CA PRO A 135 -13.85 -6.10 -2.88
C PRO A 135 -14.85 -6.96 -3.66
N LEU A 136 -15.00 -8.23 -3.29
CA LEU A 136 -15.87 -9.18 -3.99
C LEU A 136 -17.31 -8.66 -4.07
N ARG A 137 -17.86 -8.62 -5.28
CA ARG A 137 -19.25 -8.21 -5.52
C ARG A 137 -20.20 -9.37 -5.28
N HIS A 138 -20.93 -9.34 -4.17
CA HIS A 138 -21.97 -10.31 -3.85
C HIS A 138 -23.36 -9.71 -4.13
N VAL A 139 -24.21 -10.46 -4.84
CA VAL A 139 -25.60 -10.08 -5.10
C VAL A 139 -26.50 -10.87 -4.15
N ALA A 140 -27.13 -10.18 -3.20
CA ALA A 140 -27.96 -10.81 -2.18
C ALA A 140 -29.22 -11.46 -2.77
N ASP A 141 -29.51 -12.69 -2.38
CA ASP A 141 -30.78 -13.36 -2.66
C ASP A 141 -31.83 -13.06 -1.57
N GLN A 142 -33.08 -13.51 -1.78
CA GLN A 142 -34.22 -13.29 -0.87
C GLN A 142 -33.99 -13.79 0.56
N ARG A 143 -33.09 -14.77 0.74
CA ARG A 143 -32.79 -15.37 2.05
C ARG A 143 -31.50 -14.85 2.67
N ASP A 144 -30.75 -13.99 1.98
CA ASP A 144 -29.46 -13.54 2.48
C ASP A 144 -29.60 -12.53 3.63
N THR A 145 -28.76 -12.74 4.62
CA THR A 145 -28.53 -11.81 5.72
C THR A 145 -27.06 -11.48 5.78
N LEU A 146 -26.67 -10.34 6.37
CA LEU A 146 -25.25 -10.03 6.55
C LEU A 146 -24.49 -11.11 7.34
N ASN A 147 -25.15 -11.79 8.28
CA ASN A 147 -24.53 -12.88 9.03
C ASN A 147 -24.27 -14.09 8.16
N HIS A 148 -25.21 -14.44 7.28
CA HIS A 148 -25.04 -15.53 6.32
C HIS A 148 -23.89 -15.23 5.37
N VAL A 149 -23.88 -14.03 4.76
CA VAL A 149 -22.81 -13.59 3.86
C VAL A 149 -21.45 -13.59 4.57
N ALA A 150 -21.39 -13.08 5.80
CA ALA A 150 -20.16 -13.09 6.59
C ALA A 150 -19.70 -14.53 6.89
N GLN A 151 -20.62 -15.43 7.26
CA GLN A 151 -20.31 -16.83 7.49
C GLN A 151 -19.79 -17.51 6.22
N THR A 152 -20.37 -17.22 5.05
CA THR A 152 -19.96 -17.79 3.76
C THR A 152 -18.54 -17.39 3.39
N TYR A 153 -18.20 -16.10 3.51
CA TYR A 153 -16.96 -15.57 2.97
C TYR A 153 -15.82 -15.44 3.99
N TYR A 154 -16.13 -15.20 5.26
CA TYR A 154 -15.15 -15.08 6.34
C TYR A 154 -15.09 -16.30 7.25
N GLY A 155 -16.02 -17.25 7.10
CA GLY A 155 -16.15 -18.40 8.01
C GLY A 155 -16.67 -18.03 9.40
N THR A 156 -17.07 -16.77 9.63
CA THR A 156 -17.59 -16.27 10.90
C THR A 156 -18.66 -15.20 10.71
N THR A 157 -19.66 -15.18 11.59
CA THR A 157 -20.71 -14.16 11.60
C THR A 157 -20.22 -12.79 12.11
N ASP A 158 -19.07 -12.74 12.82
CA ASP A 158 -18.47 -11.50 13.32
C ASP A 158 -18.10 -10.52 12.19
N GLY A 159 -17.80 -11.06 11.00
CA GLY A 159 -17.50 -10.27 9.80
C GLY A 159 -18.69 -9.41 9.32
N SER A 160 -19.90 -9.61 9.85
CA SER A 160 -21.06 -8.77 9.56
C SER A 160 -20.83 -7.30 9.91
N ARG A 161 -20.01 -7.01 10.94
CA ARG A 161 -19.62 -5.62 11.29
C ARG A 161 -18.79 -4.99 10.18
N THR A 162 -17.82 -5.73 9.64
CA THR A 162 -16.99 -5.31 8.50
C THR A 162 -17.85 -5.08 7.28
N LEU A 163 -18.76 -6.00 6.93
CA LEU A 163 -19.67 -5.84 5.79
C LEU A 163 -20.55 -4.60 5.94
N ARG A 164 -21.12 -4.37 7.12
CA ARG A 164 -21.98 -3.21 7.38
C ARG A 164 -21.21 -1.90 7.20
N ARG A 165 -20.01 -1.80 7.77
CA ARG A 165 -19.16 -0.60 7.70
C ARG A 165 -18.67 -0.36 6.27
N PHE A 166 -18.21 -1.40 5.57
CA PHE A 166 -17.63 -1.28 4.22
C PHE A 166 -18.65 -0.82 3.19
N ASN A 167 -19.89 -1.27 3.35
CA ASN A 167 -21.01 -0.97 2.47
C ASN A 167 -21.87 0.21 2.95
N SER A 168 -21.47 0.90 4.03
CA SER A 168 -22.24 1.99 4.64
C SER A 168 -23.72 1.63 4.91
N LEU A 169 -23.98 0.38 5.31
CA LEU A 169 -25.34 -0.13 5.48
C LEU A 169 -25.96 0.40 6.76
N ARG A 170 -27.20 0.91 6.64
CA ARG A 170 -27.98 1.40 7.78
C ARG A 170 -28.65 0.27 8.57
N THR A 171 -28.89 -0.88 7.94
CA THR A 171 -29.58 -2.03 8.55
C THR A 171 -28.84 -3.32 8.23
N LEU A 172 -29.17 -4.40 8.96
CA LEU A 172 -28.60 -5.73 8.74
C LEU A 172 -29.37 -6.56 7.70
N ARG A 173 -30.51 -6.05 7.21
CA ARG A 173 -31.34 -6.73 6.22
C ARG A 173 -30.84 -6.41 4.82
N LEU A 174 -30.73 -7.44 3.99
CA LEU A 174 -30.41 -7.30 2.58
C LEU A 174 -31.69 -7.42 1.76
N SER A 175 -31.79 -6.58 0.73
CA SER A 175 -32.86 -6.69 -0.27
C SER A 175 -32.42 -7.64 -1.37
N ARG A 176 -33.35 -8.38 -1.97
CA ARG A 176 -33.05 -9.21 -3.13
C ARG A 176 -32.46 -8.35 -4.26
N GLY A 177 -31.37 -8.82 -4.86
CA GLY A 177 -30.64 -8.10 -5.91
C GLY A 177 -29.76 -6.97 -5.40
N GLN A 178 -29.76 -6.70 -4.09
CA GLN A 178 -28.87 -5.71 -3.50
C GLN A 178 -27.43 -6.20 -3.63
N VAL A 179 -26.59 -5.33 -4.16
CA VAL A 179 -25.17 -5.59 -4.29
C VAL A 179 -24.47 -5.13 -3.03
N ILE A 180 -23.65 -6.00 -2.46
CA ILE A 180 -22.72 -5.68 -1.38
C ILE A 180 -21.31 -6.09 -1.77
N LEU A 181 -20.34 -5.31 -1.32
CA LEU A 181 -18.92 -5.59 -1.47
C LEU A 181 -18.40 -6.29 -0.22
N VAL A 182 -17.71 -7.41 -0.42
CA VAL A 182 -17.12 -8.22 0.63
C VAL A 182 -15.60 -8.04 0.52
N PRO A 183 -14.94 -7.23 1.37
CA PRO A 183 -13.49 -7.10 1.35
C PRO A 183 -12.83 -8.40 1.83
N LEU A 184 -12.09 -9.08 0.95
CA LEU A 184 -11.41 -10.35 1.21
C LEU A 184 -9.89 -10.15 1.27
N PRO A 185 -9.29 -10.04 2.47
CA PRO A 185 -7.84 -9.94 2.63
C PRO A 185 -7.12 -11.28 2.42
N ASP A 186 -7.85 -12.39 2.50
CA ASP A 186 -7.34 -13.76 2.50
C ASP A 186 -7.43 -14.45 1.13
N LEU A 187 -7.78 -13.70 0.08
CA LEU A 187 -7.87 -14.19 -1.29
C LEU A 187 -6.50 -14.18 -1.98
N VAL A 188 -5.51 -14.75 -1.31
CA VAL A 188 -4.12 -14.87 -1.79
C VAL A 188 -4.00 -16.16 -2.60
N LEU A 189 -3.23 -16.09 -3.69
CA LEU A 189 -2.98 -17.29 -4.51
C LEU A 189 -2.08 -18.29 -3.77
N SER A 190 -2.43 -19.56 -3.83
CA SER A 190 -1.55 -20.66 -3.42
C SER A 190 -0.31 -20.72 -4.32
N GLU A 191 0.71 -21.47 -3.90
CA GLU A 191 1.88 -21.74 -4.74
C GLU A 191 1.49 -22.38 -6.09
N GLU A 192 0.56 -23.35 -6.07
CA GLU A 192 0.05 -23.95 -7.30
C GLU A 192 -0.70 -22.91 -8.16
N GLY A 193 -1.56 -22.10 -7.54
CA GLY A 193 -2.32 -21.05 -8.20
C GLY A 193 -1.42 -20.04 -8.90
N ARG A 194 -0.37 -19.57 -8.22
CA ARG A 194 0.64 -18.67 -8.79
C ARG A 194 1.34 -19.30 -9.97
N ARG A 195 1.78 -20.56 -9.86
CA ARG A 195 2.41 -21.28 -10.97
C ARG A 195 1.48 -21.39 -12.18
N ILE A 196 0.21 -21.75 -11.98
CA ILE A 196 -0.78 -21.83 -13.06
C ILE A 196 -0.93 -20.47 -13.77
N VAL A 197 -0.96 -19.38 -13.01
CA VAL A 197 -1.05 -18.03 -13.56
C VAL A 197 0.22 -17.69 -14.35
N SER A 198 1.39 -17.85 -13.75
CA SER A 198 2.68 -17.55 -14.39
C SER A 198 2.86 -18.31 -15.71
N GLU A 199 2.51 -19.60 -15.73
CA GLU A 199 2.58 -20.44 -16.94
C GLU A 199 1.65 -19.95 -18.06
N ARG A 200 0.50 -19.36 -17.72
CA ARG A 200 -0.51 -18.93 -18.71
C ARG A 200 -0.32 -17.49 -19.18
N THR A 201 0.05 -16.59 -18.28
CA THR A 201 0.15 -15.15 -18.57
C THR A 201 1.59 -14.71 -18.87
N GLY A 202 2.59 -15.51 -18.49
CA GLY A 202 4.00 -15.11 -18.51
C GLY A 202 4.37 -14.10 -17.42
N VAL A 203 3.43 -13.75 -16.54
CA VAL A 203 3.62 -12.76 -15.46
C VAL A 203 3.57 -13.49 -14.12
N THR A 204 4.61 -13.33 -13.31
CA THR A 204 4.62 -13.81 -11.93
C THR A 204 3.70 -12.93 -11.08
N PRO A 205 2.63 -13.48 -10.48
CA PRO A 205 1.77 -12.71 -9.57
C PRO A 205 2.57 -12.22 -8.36
N ASN A 206 2.35 -10.97 -7.96
CA ASN A 206 2.82 -10.51 -6.65
C ASN A 206 2.10 -11.30 -5.55
N ASP A 207 2.87 -11.84 -4.61
CA ASP A 207 2.43 -12.65 -3.49
C ASP A 207 2.69 -11.98 -2.13
N GLY A 208 3.19 -10.74 -2.12
CA GLY A 208 3.46 -9.99 -0.91
C GLY A 208 4.82 -10.27 -0.29
N GLU A 209 5.77 -10.85 -1.02
CA GLU A 209 7.13 -11.11 -0.51
C GLU A 209 7.80 -9.86 0.09
N VAL A 210 7.61 -8.68 -0.52
CA VAL A 210 8.17 -7.42 -0.01
C VAL A 210 7.51 -7.06 1.31
N ARG A 211 6.17 -7.10 1.38
CA ARG A 211 5.41 -6.88 2.62
C ARG A 211 5.84 -7.83 3.74
N ASP A 212 6.01 -9.12 3.45
CA ASP A 212 6.37 -10.13 4.45
C ASP A 212 7.81 -9.92 4.95
N ARG A 213 8.73 -9.56 4.06
CA ARG A 213 10.10 -9.15 4.41
C ARG A 213 10.11 -7.91 5.30
N GLN A 214 9.29 -6.90 4.96
CA GLN A 214 9.12 -5.71 5.77
C GLN A 214 8.59 -6.05 7.17
N ALA A 215 7.59 -6.94 7.28
CA ALA A 215 7.07 -7.38 8.57
C ALA A 215 8.14 -8.06 9.43
N LEU A 216 8.92 -8.98 8.84
CA LEU A 216 10.03 -9.66 9.53
C LEU A 216 11.10 -8.68 10.04
N ILE A 217 11.43 -7.63 9.27
CA ILE A 217 12.35 -6.59 9.73
C ILE A 217 11.72 -5.79 10.89
N GLY A 218 10.42 -5.50 10.81
CA GLY A 218 9.66 -4.86 11.89
C GLY A 218 9.79 -5.60 13.22
N GLU A 219 9.70 -6.94 13.20
CA GLU A 219 9.86 -7.80 14.39
C GLU A 219 11.27 -7.72 15.01
N GLN A 220 12.30 -7.37 14.23
CA GLN A 220 13.68 -7.24 14.71
C GLN A 220 14.00 -5.85 15.27
N LEU A 221 13.18 -4.83 15.01
CA LEU A 221 13.44 -3.47 15.48
C LEU A 221 13.47 -3.34 17.02
N PRO A 222 12.56 -3.97 17.79
CA PRO A 222 12.63 -3.94 19.25
C PRO A 222 13.94 -4.54 19.77
N GLN A 223 14.46 -5.60 19.15
CA GLN A 223 15.74 -6.21 19.52
C GLN A 223 16.90 -5.24 19.28
N LEU A 224 16.91 -4.53 18.14
CA LEU A 224 17.90 -3.51 17.84
C LEU A 224 17.88 -2.38 18.89
N GLN A 225 16.70 -1.88 19.24
CA GLN A 225 16.54 -0.86 20.27
C GLN A 225 17.00 -1.37 21.64
N ASP A 226 16.73 -2.64 21.94
CA ASP A 226 17.14 -3.28 23.19
C ASP A 226 18.66 -3.38 23.31
N GLN A 227 19.38 -3.70 22.22
CA GLN A 227 20.85 -3.73 22.21
C GLN A 227 21.43 -2.40 22.70
N VAL A 228 20.91 -1.27 22.20
CA VAL A 228 21.33 0.07 22.64
C VAL A 228 20.96 0.31 24.11
N ARG A 229 19.74 -0.06 24.52
CA ARG A 229 19.25 0.10 25.90
C ARG A 229 20.13 -0.61 26.92
N VAL A 230 20.64 -1.80 26.59
CA VAL A 230 21.51 -2.59 27.48
C VAL A 230 23.01 -2.31 27.31
N GLY A 231 23.38 -1.33 26.48
CA GLY A 231 24.77 -0.90 26.27
C GLY A 231 25.58 -1.74 25.30
N ARG A 232 24.95 -2.63 24.53
CA ARG A 232 25.57 -3.48 23.49
C ARG A 232 25.64 -2.74 22.16
N TYR A 233 26.43 -1.65 22.13
CA TYR A 233 26.47 -0.74 20.99
C TYR A 233 27.12 -1.35 19.75
N THR A 234 28.12 -2.22 19.90
CA THR A 234 28.75 -2.93 18.78
C THR A 234 27.79 -3.89 18.09
N GLU A 235 26.97 -4.59 18.87
CA GLU A 235 25.93 -5.49 18.39
C GLU A 235 24.79 -4.71 17.72
N ALA A 236 24.39 -3.57 18.31
CA ALA A 236 23.43 -2.67 17.70
C ALA A 236 23.89 -2.18 16.31
N VAL A 237 25.16 -1.77 16.17
CA VAL A 237 25.71 -1.34 14.87
C VAL A 237 25.71 -2.48 13.85
N SER A 238 26.16 -3.67 14.26
CA SER A 238 26.17 -4.86 13.39
C SER A 238 24.77 -5.24 12.92
N LEU A 239 23.79 -5.28 13.84
CA LEU A 239 22.41 -5.61 13.52
C LEU A 239 21.74 -4.52 12.66
N GLY A 240 21.89 -3.25 13.02
CA GLY A 240 21.28 -2.14 12.28
C GLY A 240 21.78 -2.05 10.84
N ASN A 241 23.10 -2.18 10.61
CA ASN A 241 23.65 -2.20 9.26
C ASN A 241 23.20 -3.43 8.44
N ARG A 242 23.05 -4.59 9.09
CA ARG A 242 22.49 -5.79 8.44
C ARG A 242 21.04 -5.56 8.00
N LEU A 243 20.22 -4.94 8.86
CA LEU A 243 18.83 -4.59 8.54
C LEU A 243 18.75 -3.59 7.38
N LEU A 244 19.59 -2.55 7.39
CA LEU A 244 19.71 -1.60 6.27
C LEU A 244 20.12 -2.29 4.97
N GLY A 245 21.04 -3.26 5.05
CA GLY A 245 21.50 -4.04 3.90
C GLY A 245 20.52 -5.09 3.37
N ALA A 246 19.48 -5.44 4.13
CA ALA A 246 18.48 -6.43 3.69
C ALA A 246 17.59 -5.91 2.54
N GLY A 247 17.53 -4.59 2.34
CA GLY A 247 16.74 -3.95 1.28
C GLY A 247 15.24 -3.86 1.60
N GLU A 248 14.53 -3.07 0.79
CA GLU A 248 13.06 -2.95 0.80
C GLU A 248 12.41 -2.51 2.13
N LEU A 249 13.11 -1.72 2.93
CA LEU A 249 12.58 -1.15 4.16
C LEU A 249 11.50 -0.10 3.90
N THR A 250 10.57 0.03 4.85
CA THR A 250 9.67 1.19 4.88
C THR A 250 10.40 2.43 5.39
N GLY A 251 9.91 3.63 5.04
CA GLY A 251 10.47 4.89 5.53
C GLY A 251 10.60 4.94 7.05
N ASN A 252 9.56 4.52 7.78
CA ASN A 252 9.57 4.47 9.25
C ASN A 252 10.61 3.50 9.81
N GLN A 253 10.81 2.35 9.15
CA GLN A 253 11.84 1.38 9.56
C GLN A 253 13.24 1.97 9.38
N VAL A 254 13.51 2.61 8.24
CA VAL A 254 14.81 3.26 8.02
C VAL A 254 15.06 4.35 9.07
N VAL A 255 14.08 5.22 9.32
CA VAL A 255 14.20 6.27 10.35
C VAL A 255 14.47 5.66 11.72
N THR A 256 13.78 4.58 12.07
CA THR A 256 13.97 3.89 13.36
C THR A 256 15.38 3.30 13.47
N ILE A 257 15.83 2.58 12.45
CA ILE A 257 17.17 1.96 12.44
C ILE A 257 18.25 3.04 12.51
N GLN A 258 18.15 4.08 11.68
CA GLN A 258 19.12 5.16 11.64
C GLN A 258 19.20 5.93 12.95
N ARG A 259 18.05 6.25 13.57
CA ARG A 259 18.02 6.88 14.90
C ARG A 259 18.70 6.01 15.96
N THR A 260 18.45 4.70 15.95
CA THR A 260 19.06 3.78 16.91
C THR A 260 20.57 3.62 16.67
N LEU A 261 21.00 3.55 15.41
CA LEU A 261 22.41 3.54 15.02
C LEU A 261 23.13 4.82 15.45
N ALA A 262 22.51 5.98 15.28
CA ALA A 262 23.11 7.25 15.69
C ALA A 262 23.42 7.28 17.19
N VAL A 263 22.50 6.78 18.04
CA VAL A 263 22.75 6.64 19.48
C VAL A 263 23.92 5.70 19.76
N ALA A 264 23.98 4.55 19.09
CA ALA A 264 25.08 3.60 19.24
C ALA A 264 26.44 4.19 18.80
N TYR A 265 26.47 4.93 17.69
CA TYR A 265 27.67 5.59 17.19
C TYR A 265 28.18 6.68 18.14
N VAL A 266 27.29 7.49 18.74
CA VAL A 266 27.69 8.44 19.79
C VAL A 266 28.31 7.71 20.98
N ALA A 267 27.73 6.61 21.43
CA ALA A 267 28.26 5.82 22.53
C ALA A 267 29.62 5.16 22.22
N LEU A 268 29.92 4.93 20.94
CA LEU A 268 31.20 4.41 20.44
C LEU A 268 32.19 5.52 20.04
N SER A 269 31.91 6.78 20.37
CA SER A 269 32.74 7.95 20.02
C SER A 269 32.94 8.14 18.50
N ARG A 270 31.97 7.70 17.70
CA ARG A 270 31.92 7.88 16.24
C ARG A 270 30.91 8.96 15.86
N GLU A 271 31.22 10.20 16.25
CA GLU A 271 30.32 11.34 16.02
C GLU A 271 30.07 11.61 14.52
N ASP A 272 31.06 11.33 13.67
CA ASP A 272 30.96 11.38 12.22
C ASP A 272 29.80 10.53 11.69
N LEU A 273 29.78 9.25 12.06
CA LEU A 273 28.76 8.30 11.64
C LEU A 273 27.40 8.57 12.30
N ALA A 274 27.41 9.10 13.53
CA ALA A 274 26.17 9.48 14.21
C ALA A 274 25.44 10.63 13.50
N VAL A 275 26.18 11.67 13.10
CA VAL A 275 25.63 12.80 12.35
C VAL A 275 25.11 12.33 10.99
N GLU A 276 25.84 11.46 10.31
CA GLU A 276 25.41 10.89 9.03
C GLU A 276 24.12 10.07 9.17
N ALA A 277 24.04 9.18 10.18
CA ALA A 277 22.84 8.40 10.44
C ALA A 277 21.63 9.31 10.77
N PHE A 278 21.81 10.38 11.55
CA PHE A 278 20.74 11.34 11.80
C PHE A 278 20.33 12.12 10.55
N ARG A 279 21.26 12.45 9.66
CA ARG A 279 20.95 13.10 8.37
C ARG A 279 20.08 12.18 7.51
N GLU A 280 20.43 10.91 7.38
CA GLU A 280 19.64 9.90 6.66
C GLU A 280 18.22 9.72 7.24
N ALA A 281 18.08 9.84 8.57
CA ALA A 281 16.77 9.84 9.22
C ALA A 281 15.97 11.11 8.89
N LEU A 282 16.60 12.28 8.94
CA LEU A 282 15.98 13.59 8.64
C LEU A 282 15.61 13.76 7.16
N GLU A 283 16.32 13.11 6.24
CA GLU A 283 15.96 13.10 4.82
C GLU A 283 14.61 12.41 4.59
N ARG A 284 14.30 11.37 5.37
CA ARG A 284 13.05 10.61 5.30
C ARG A 284 11.95 11.21 6.16
N GLN A 285 12.31 11.75 7.31
CA GLN A 285 11.39 12.41 8.22
C GLN A 285 11.92 13.81 8.59
N PRO A 286 11.60 14.84 7.76
CA PRO A 286 12.05 16.21 7.96
C PRO A 286 11.67 16.86 9.30
N ASP A 287 10.56 16.40 9.88
CA ASP A 287 9.96 16.87 11.13
C ASP A 287 10.34 15.99 12.34
N LEU A 288 11.32 15.09 12.19
CA LEU A 288 11.82 14.27 13.28
C LEU A 288 12.28 15.16 14.45
N GLU A 289 11.84 14.81 15.66
CA GLU A 289 12.28 15.42 16.90
C GLU A 289 12.73 14.35 17.91
N LEU A 290 13.71 14.70 18.74
CA LEU A 290 14.17 13.88 19.85
C LEU A 290 13.68 14.48 21.18
N ASP A 291 13.30 13.62 22.12
CA ASP A 291 12.92 14.07 23.46
C ASP A 291 14.17 14.53 24.22
N SER A 292 14.32 15.85 24.40
CA SER A 292 15.45 16.47 25.07
C SER A 292 15.61 16.08 26.54
N ARG A 293 14.54 15.56 27.20
CA ARG A 293 14.60 15.08 28.58
C ARG A 293 15.08 13.64 28.69
N ARG A 294 14.87 12.85 27.63
CA ARG A 294 15.22 11.41 27.59
C ARG A 294 16.46 11.10 26.76
N THR A 295 16.94 12.07 26.00
CA THR A 295 18.09 11.92 25.09
C THR A 295 19.33 12.57 25.71
N SER A 296 20.49 11.92 25.60
CA SER A 296 21.72 12.47 26.18
C SER A 296 22.15 13.77 25.48
N PRO A 297 22.84 14.70 26.18
CA PRO A 297 23.34 15.93 25.56
C PRO A 297 24.27 15.70 24.36
N THR A 298 25.05 14.60 24.38
CA THR A 298 25.94 14.25 23.26
C THR A 298 25.18 13.78 22.04
N VAL A 299 24.11 12.99 22.23
CA VAL A 299 23.22 12.57 21.14
C VAL A 299 22.45 13.76 20.59
N MET A 300 21.94 14.65 21.45
CA MET A 300 21.27 15.88 21.03
C MET A 300 22.19 16.76 20.16
N ARG A 301 23.45 16.95 20.58
CA ARG A 301 24.44 17.72 19.81
C ARG A 301 24.68 17.14 18.41
N ALA A 302 24.81 15.81 18.28
CA ALA A 302 24.96 15.16 16.98
C ALA A 302 23.71 15.34 16.09
N PHE A 303 22.52 15.25 16.68
CA PHE A 303 21.26 15.48 15.99
C PHE A 303 21.12 16.94 15.50
N ASP A 304 21.41 17.91 16.36
CA ASP A 304 21.38 19.34 16.02
C ASP A 304 22.38 19.68 14.91
N GLN A 305 23.56 19.07 14.94
CA GLN A 305 24.55 19.20 13.87
C GLN A 305 24.05 18.62 12.54
N ALA A 306 23.41 17.45 12.54
CA ALA A 306 22.82 16.86 11.34
C ALA A 306 21.70 17.75 10.76
N ARG A 307 20.87 18.34 11.63
CA ARG A 307 19.81 19.29 11.24
C ARG A 307 20.40 20.55 10.60
N ALA A 308 21.46 21.11 11.18
CA ALA A 308 22.15 22.29 10.64
C ALA A 308 22.78 22.00 9.27
N GLN A 309 23.43 20.85 9.09
CA GLN A 309 24.00 20.44 7.81
C GLN A 309 22.94 20.29 6.72
N ARG A 310 21.79 19.69 7.04
CA ARG A 310 20.66 19.55 6.12
C ARG A 310 20.09 20.92 5.72
N ALA A 311 19.93 21.84 6.66
CA ALA A 311 19.46 23.20 6.38
C ALA A 311 20.41 23.93 5.42
N ALA A 312 21.72 23.86 5.67
CA ALA A 312 22.73 24.46 4.80
C ALA A 312 22.73 23.86 3.37
N ALA A 313 22.50 22.55 3.24
CA ALA A 313 22.38 21.89 1.94
C ALA A 313 21.12 22.32 1.17
N GLY A 314 20.00 22.55 1.87
CA GLY A 314 18.76 23.06 1.28
C GLY A 314 18.88 24.48 0.73
N ASP A 315 19.55 25.37 1.46
CA ASP A 315 19.75 26.77 1.06
C ASP A 315 20.80 26.93 -0.07
N GLY A 316 21.82 26.07 -0.10
CA GLY A 316 22.83 26.03 -1.17
C GLY A 316 22.28 25.62 -2.53
N GLY A 317 21.29 24.71 -2.57
CA GLY A 317 20.61 24.29 -3.80
C GLY A 317 19.74 25.38 -4.42
N ALA A 318 19.09 26.20 -3.59
CA ALA A 318 18.29 27.34 -4.05
C ALA A 318 19.17 28.47 -4.63
N THR A 319 20.36 28.68 -4.08
CA THR A 319 21.29 29.73 -4.53
C THR A 319 21.97 29.36 -5.85
N SER A 320 22.29 28.07 -6.06
CA SER A 320 22.84 27.57 -7.33
C SER A 320 21.87 27.66 -8.52
N ALA A 321 20.56 27.53 -8.29
CA ALA A 321 19.56 27.64 -9.35
C ALA A 321 19.33 29.10 -9.79
N ALA A 322 19.55 30.06 -8.90
CA ALA A 322 19.45 31.49 -9.20
C ALA A 322 20.65 31.98 -10.03
N ASP A 323 21.86 31.46 -9.81
CA ASP A 323 23.06 31.85 -10.56
C ASP A 323 23.12 31.26 -11.98
N ALA A 324 22.51 30.08 -12.19
CA ALA A 324 22.44 29.47 -13.53
C ALA A 324 21.48 30.18 -14.50
N GLY A 325 20.59 31.05 -14.00
CA GLY A 325 19.68 31.86 -14.81
C GLY A 325 20.24 33.21 -15.27
N ALA A 326 21.41 33.62 -14.75
CA ALA A 326 21.98 34.95 -15.01
C ALA A 326 23.12 34.96 -16.04
N ALA A 327 23.58 33.79 -16.52
CA ALA A 327 24.74 33.68 -17.40
C ALA A 327 24.39 33.17 -18.81
N THR A 328 23.44 33.80 -19.52
CA THR A 328 23.37 33.66 -20.99
C THR A 328 22.68 34.86 -21.65
N ALA A 329 23.44 35.93 -21.91
CA ALA A 329 23.18 36.86 -23.01
C ALA A 329 24.39 37.82 -23.21
N PRO A 330 25.18 37.64 -24.29
CA PRO A 330 25.64 38.75 -25.10
C PRO A 330 24.69 39.03 -26.27
#